data_AF-A0A9X2I8P9-F1
#
_entry.id   AF-A0A9X2I8P9-F1
#
_cell.length_a   1.000
_cell.length_b   1.000
_cell.length_c   1.000
_cell.angle_alpha   90.00
_cell.angle_beta   90.00
_cell.angle_gamma   90.00
#
_symmetry.space_group_name_H-M   'P 1'
#
loop_
_entity.id
_entity.type
_entity.pdbx_description
1 polymer ?
#
loop_
_entity_poly.entity_id
_entity_poly.type
_entity_poly.pdbx_seq_one_letter_code
_entity_poly.pdbx_strand_id
1 'polypeptide(L)'
;MKREVIQIRCSIYEKKLLKKRAARAGISLSEYLRLTAFQINIVERLTPEQLECYQMLIQYKNNFMRISNMFKHRDSRLAKEVEDLAEKIRTHLQNFQK
;
A
#
# COMPACT_ATOMS: atom_id res chain seq x y z
N MET A 1 25.34 17.22 8.50
CA MET A 1 25.66 16.72 7.14
C MET A 1 26.72 15.63 7.26
N LYS A 2 26.54 14.46 6.65
CA LYS A 2 27.52 13.36 6.72
C LYS A 2 28.68 13.69 5.76
N ARG A 3 29.93 13.61 6.24
CA ARG A 3 31.13 14.13 5.54
C ARG A 3 32.04 13.05 4.97
N GLU A 4 32.10 11.88 5.60
CA GLU A 4 32.93 10.76 5.18
C GLU A 4 32.32 9.99 4.00
N VAL A 5 33.18 9.53 3.09
CA VAL A 5 32.79 8.81 1.86
C VAL A 5 33.29 7.36 1.92
N ILE A 6 32.41 6.42 1.61
CA ILE A 6 32.73 4.99 1.47
C ILE A 6 32.60 4.61 0.00
N GLN A 7 33.64 4.01 -0.57
CA GLN A 7 33.63 3.47 -1.94
C GLN A 7 33.59 1.94 -1.90
N ILE A 8 32.71 1.34 -2.70
CA ILE A 8 32.51 -0.11 -2.75
C ILE A 8 32.69 -0.58 -4.19
N ARG A 9 33.58 -1.55 -4.39
CA ARG A 9 33.72 -2.25 -5.68
C ARG A 9 32.59 -3.26 -5.84
N CYS A 10 31.95 -3.24 -6.99
CA CYS A 10 30.89 -4.18 -7.35
C CYS A 10 30.83 -4.31 -8.88
N SER A 11 30.30 -5.44 -9.34
CA SER A 11 29.96 -5.67 -10.74
C SER A 11 28.84 -4.72 -11.20
N ILE A 12 28.69 -4.62 -12.53
CA ILE A 12 27.62 -3.82 -13.15
C ILE A 12 26.24 -4.32 -12.71
N TYR A 13 26.07 -5.64 -12.59
CA TYR A 13 24.80 -6.26 -12.18
C TYR A 13 24.46 -5.96 -10.72
N GLU A 14 25.42 -6.11 -9.81
CA GLU A 14 25.23 -5.78 -8.39
C GLU A 14 24.85 -4.32 -8.21
N LYS A 15 25.52 -3.40 -8.91
CA LYS A 15 25.20 -1.97 -8.87
C LYS A 15 23.76 -1.69 -9.33
N LYS A 16 23.30 -2.34 -10.40
CA LYS A 16 21.91 -2.21 -10.89
C LYS A 16 20.91 -2.77 -9.87
N LEU A 17 21.20 -3.94 -9.30
CA LEU A 17 20.34 -4.59 -8.31
C LEU A 17 20.19 -3.73 -7.05
N LEU A 18 21.29 -3.21 -6.51
CA LEU A 18 21.28 -2.34 -5.33
C LEU A 18 20.48 -1.06 -5.56
N LYS A 19 20.59 -0.45 -6.75
CA LYS A 19 19.76 0.70 -7.14
C LYS A 19 18.26 0.35 -7.16
N LYS A 20 17.90 -0.81 -7.73
CA LYS A 20 16.50 -1.26 -7.77
C LYS A 20 15.94 -1.52 -6.37
N ARG A 21 16.75 -2.11 -5.48
CA ARG A 21 16.37 -2.33 -4.07
C ARG A 21 16.20 -1.02 -3.29
N ALA A 22 17.13 -0.08 -3.46
CA ALA A 22 17.02 1.26 -2.86
C ALA A 22 15.75 2.00 -3.35
N ALA A 23 15.44 1.90 -4.64
CA ALA A 23 14.23 2.48 -5.21
C ALA A 23 12.94 1.87 -4.65
N ARG A 24 12.88 0.54 -4.48
CA ARG A 24 11.75 -0.16 -3.81
C ARG A 24 11.57 0.28 -2.35
N ALA A 25 12.68 0.50 -1.66
CA ALA A 25 12.68 1.07 -0.32
C ALA A 25 12.36 2.58 -0.29
N GLY A 26 12.37 3.25 -1.43
CA GLY A 26 12.09 4.68 -1.54
C GLY A 26 13.15 5.59 -0.88
N ILE A 27 14.40 5.14 -0.83
CA ILE A 27 15.52 5.85 -0.22
C ILE A 27 16.72 5.89 -1.17
N SER A 28 17.70 6.75 -0.88
CA SER A 28 18.92 6.83 -1.69
C SER A 28 19.75 5.56 -1.59
N LEU A 29 20.58 5.26 -2.61
CA LEU A 29 21.46 4.10 -2.59
C LEU A 29 22.41 4.10 -1.38
N SER A 30 23.00 5.26 -1.05
CA SER A 30 23.90 5.40 0.10
C SER A 30 23.18 5.18 1.42
N GLU A 31 21.91 5.57 1.52
CA GLU A 31 21.09 5.32 2.69
C GLU A 31 20.71 3.85 2.80
N TYR A 32 20.26 3.24 1.70
CA TYR A 32 19.93 1.82 1.62
C TYR A 32 21.11 0.94 2.06
N LEU A 33 22.33 1.24 1.59
CA LEU A 33 23.53 0.49 1.97
C LEU A 33 23.87 0.65 3.45
N ARG A 34 23.74 1.86 4.01
CA ARG A 34 23.97 2.07 5.45
C ARG A 34 22.94 1.35 6.30
N LEU A 35 21.65 1.51 6.00
CA LEU A 35 20.58 0.86 6.76
C LEU A 35 20.74 -0.67 6.72
N THR A 36 21.01 -1.22 5.53
CA THR A 36 21.29 -2.65 5.37
C THR A 36 22.52 -3.09 6.18
N ALA A 37 23.62 -2.33 6.13
CA ALA A 37 24.85 -2.66 6.87
C ALA A 37 24.65 -2.63 8.39
N PHE A 38 23.80 -1.74 8.89
CA PHE A 38 23.42 -1.66 10.31
C PHE A 38 22.25 -2.57 10.69
N GLN A 39 21.80 -3.45 9.79
CA GLN A 39 20.65 -4.36 9.98
C GLN A 39 19.37 -3.62 10.44
N ILE A 40 19.22 -2.37 10.02
CA ILE A 40 18.01 -1.60 10.30
C ILE A 40 16.93 -2.07 9.33
N ASN A 41 15.76 -2.42 9.86
CA ASN A 41 14.62 -2.86 9.05
C ASN A 41 14.22 -1.79 8.03
N ILE A 42 14.35 -2.13 6.75
CA ILE A 42 13.92 -1.29 5.65
C ILE A 42 12.51 -1.71 5.29
N VAL A 43 11.52 -0.88 5.65
CA VAL A 43 10.13 -1.10 5.22
C VAL A 43 10.05 -0.75 3.75
N GLU A 44 9.75 -1.73 2.89
CA GLU A 44 9.48 -1.47 1.49
C GLU A 44 8.28 -0.53 1.37
N ARG A 45 8.35 0.45 0.47
CA ARG A 45 7.18 1.28 0.18
C ARG A 45 6.11 0.42 -0.45
N LEU A 46 4.87 0.63 -0.04
CA LEU A 46 3.72 0.10 -0.76
C LEU A 46 3.82 0.57 -2.22
N THR A 47 3.70 -0.36 -3.16
CA THR A 47 3.57 0.00 -4.56
C THR A 47 2.28 0.79 -4.80
N PRO A 48 2.16 1.56 -5.89
CA PRO A 48 0.91 2.26 -6.21
C PRO A 48 -0.31 1.32 -6.18
N GLU A 49 -0.15 0.12 -6.73
CA GLU A 49 -1.21 -0.90 -6.77
C GLU A 49 -1.57 -1.41 -5.36
N GLN A 50 -0.56 -1.62 -4.50
CA GLN A 50 -0.79 -1.98 -3.10
C GLN A 50 -1.48 -0.86 -2.32
N LEU A 51 -1.16 0.41 -2.64
CA LEU A 51 -1.78 1.57 -2.01
C LEU A 51 -3.25 1.70 -2.42
N GLU A 52 -3.57 1.46 -3.68
CA GLU A 52 -4.96 1.41 -4.18
C GLU A 52 -5.78 0.32 -3.49
N CYS A 53 -5.24 -0.91 -3.43
CA CYS A 53 -5.86 -2.01 -2.70
C CYS A 53 -6.07 -1.66 -1.21
N TYR A 54 -5.08 -1.02 -0.58
CA TYR A 54 -5.17 -0.62 0.81
C TYR A 54 -6.27 0.43 1.07
N GLN A 55 -6.39 1.41 0.18
CA GLN A 55 -7.47 2.42 0.26
C GLN A 55 -8.85 1.77 0.09
N MET A 56 -8.99 0.84 -0.85
CA MET A 56 -10.23 0.07 -1.03
C MET A 56 -10.60 -0.73 0.23
N LEU A 57 -9.62 -1.39 0.86
CA LEU A 57 -9.84 -2.14 2.10
C LEU A 57 -10.31 -1.25 3.25
N ILE A 58 -9.75 -0.04 3.38
CA ILE A 58 -10.20 0.94 4.38
C ILE A 58 -11.67 1.30 4.15
N GLN A 59 -12.06 1.55 2.89
CA GLN A 59 -13.44 1.89 2.56
C GLN A 59 -14.40 0.75 2.90
N TYR A 60 -14.05 -0.49 2.54
CA TYR A 60 -14.86 -1.66 2.86
C TYR A 60 -14.99 -1.90 4.36
N LYS A 61 -13.88 -1.81 5.11
CA LYS A 61 -13.91 -1.88 6.58
C LYS A 61 -14.91 -0.88 7.15
N ASN A 62 -14.86 0.37 6.71
CA ASN A 62 -15.74 1.42 7.21
C ASN A 62 -17.21 1.15 6.86
N ASN A 63 -17.50 0.68 5.65
CA ASN A 63 -18.85 0.30 5.23
C ASN A 63 -19.38 -0.87 6.08
N PHE A 64 -18.59 -1.92 6.29
CA PHE A 64 -18.99 -3.06 7.13
C PHE A 64 -19.20 -2.66 8.60
N MET A 65 -18.36 -1.77 9.14
CA MET A 65 -18.56 -1.24 10.49
C MET A 65 -19.88 -0.45 10.60
N ARG A 66 -20.24 0.35 9.59
CA ARG A 66 -21.53 1.06 9.55
C ARG A 66 -22.71 0.10 9.52
N ILE A 67 -22.65 -0.91 8.66
CA ILE A 67 -23.66 -1.97 8.56
C ILE A 67 -23.82 -2.70 9.90
N SER A 68 -22.71 -3.09 10.53
CA SER A 68 -22.71 -3.75 11.83
C SER A 68 -23.37 -2.89 12.93
N ASN A 69 -23.06 -1.59 12.96
CA ASN A 69 -23.67 -0.65 13.91
C ASN A 69 -25.17 -0.47 13.65
N MET A 70 -25.59 -0.29 12.40
CA MET A 70 -27.00 -0.17 12.02
C MET A 70 -27.78 -1.44 12.39
N PHE A 71 -27.20 -2.62 12.18
CA PHE A 71 -27.79 -3.89 12.61
C PHE A 71 -27.94 -3.98 14.13
N LYS A 72 -26.88 -3.66 14.88
CA LYS A 72 -26.89 -3.64 16.35
C LYS A 72 -27.99 -2.75 16.93
N HIS A 73 -28.24 -1.60 16.30
CA HIS A 73 -29.21 -0.62 16.76
C HIS A 73 -30.60 -0.74 16.10
N ARG A 74 -30.84 -1.80 15.31
CA ARG A 74 -32.10 -2.01 14.57
C ARG A 74 -32.51 -0.80 13.73
N ASP A 75 -31.54 -0.15 13.09
CA ASP A 75 -31.77 1.01 12.23
C ASP A 75 -32.61 0.58 11.01
N SER A 76 -33.76 1.21 10.80
CA SER A 76 -34.68 0.91 9.70
C SER A 76 -34.08 1.22 8.31
N ARG A 77 -33.00 1.99 8.26
CA ARG A 77 -32.30 2.36 7.02
C ARG A 77 -31.28 1.32 6.56
N LEU A 78 -30.98 0.30 7.38
CA LEU A 78 -29.97 -0.71 7.10
C LEU A 78 -30.18 -1.37 5.72
N ALA A 79 -31.41 -1.79 5.42
CA ALA A 79 -31.72 -2.49 4.17
C ALA A 79 -31.37 -1.63 2.95
N LYS A 80 -31.72 -0.35 2.98
CA LYS A 80 -31.45 0.60 1.90
C LYS A 80 -29.95 0.85 1.71
N GLU A 81 -29.21 1.04 2.80
CA GLU A 81 -27.76 1.28 2.72
C GLU A 81 -26.99 0.07 2.18
N VAL A 82 -27.46 -1.15 2.49
CA VAL A 82 -26.88 -2.39 1.94
C VAL A 82 -27.21 -2.53 0.45
N GLU A 83 -28.44 -2.22 0.04
CA GLU A 83 -28.85 -2.22 -1.36
C GLU A 83 -28.08 -1.18 -2.19
N ASP A 84 -27.93 0.05 -1.67
CA ASP A 84 -27.14 1.12 -2.30
C ASP A 84 -25.67 0.72 -2.45
N LEU A 85 -25.10 0.01 -1.47
CA LEU A 85 -23.74 -0.51 -1.55
C LEU A 85 -23.62 -1.61 -2.63
N ALA A 86 -24.58 -2.53 -2.68
CA ALA A 86 -24.61 -3.59 -3.68
C ALA A 86 -24.68 -3.02 -5.11
N GLU A 87 -25.50 -1.99 -5.34
CA GLU A 87 -25.59 -1.37 -6.66
C GLU A 87 -24.34 -0.59 -7.05
N LYS A 88 -23.68 0.09 -6.12
CA LYS A 88 -22.38 0.70 -6.39
C LYS A 88 -21.35 -0.35 -6.84
N ILE A 89 -21.30 -1.49 -6.14
CA ILE A 89 -20.40 -2.60 -6.50
C ILE A 89 -20.77 -3.13 -7.89
N ARG A 90 -22.06 -3.36 -8.18
CA ARG A 90 -22.53 -3.83 -9.49
C ARG A 90 -22.12 -2.89 -10.62
N THR A 91 -22.31 -1.58 -10.46
CA THR A 91 -21.88 -0.58 -11.44
C THR A 91 -20.37 -0.61 -11.67
N HIS A 92 -19.58 -0.71 -10.60
CA HIS A 92 -18.12 -0.85 -10.74
C HIS A 92 -17.75 -2.13 -11.51
N LEU A 93 -18.37 -3.27 -11.20
CA LEU A 93 -18.11 -4.54 -11.90
C LEU A 93 -18.46 -4.48 -13.40
N GLN A 94 -19.54 -3.80 -13.77
CA GLN A 94 -19.93 -3.60 -15.16
C GLN A 94 -18.93 -2.76 -15.96
N ASN A 95 -18.26 -1.81 -15.31
CA ASN A 95 -17.23 -1.00 -15.96
C ASN A 95 -15.97 -1.80 -16.33
N PHE A 96 -15.73 -2.95 -15.69
CA PHE A 96 -14.64 -3.87 -16.05
C PHE A 96 -14.99 -4.85 -17.19
N GLN A 97 -16.26 -4.91 -17.61
CA GLN A 97 -16.73 -5.80 -18.69
C GLN A 97 -16.76 -5.11 -20.06
N LYS A 98 -16.32 -3.86 -20.16
CA LYS A 98 -16.10 -3.12 -21.41
C LYS A 98 -14.63 -3.06 -21.76
#